data_AF-A0A940SYT5-F1
#
_entry.id   AF-A0A940SYT5-F1
#
_cell.length_a   1.000
_cell.length_b   1.000
_cell.length_c   1.000
_cell.angle_alpha   90.00
_cell.angle_beta   90.00
_cell.angle_gamma   90.00
#
_symmetry.space_group_name_H-M   'P 1'
#
loop_
_entity.id
_entity.type
_entity.pdbx_description
1 polymer ?
#
loop_
_entity_poly.entity_id
_entity_poly.type
_entity_poly.pdbx_seq_one_letter_code
_entity_poly.pdbx_strand_id
1 'polypeptide(L)' 'MNAKNNAQNELPIAKNEDVEFSSELADAEDMEANRRAEAADSRQEKDRG' A
#
# COMPACT_ATOMS: atom_id res chain seq x y z
N MET A 1 16.26 -16.30 -42.69
CA MET A 1 16.60 -16.05 -41.27
C MET A 1 15.54 -15.11 -40.73
N ASN A 2 14.58 -15.63 -39.97
CA ASN A 2 13.46 -14.85 -39.43
C ASN A 2 13.94 -14.12 -38.17
N ALA A 3 14.13 -12.80 -38.28
CA ALA A 3 14.32 -11.90 -37.15
C ALA A 3 13.01 -11.77 -36.37
N LYS A 4 12.64 -12.84 -35.67
CA LYS A 4 11.51 -12.86 -34.74
C LYS A 4 12.06 -12.74 -33.33
N ASN A 5 11.60 -11.71 -32.63
CA ASN A 5 11.51 -11.61 -31.17
C ASN A 5 12.80 -11.20 -30.45
N ASN A 6 13.10 -9.90 -30.45
CA ASN A 6 13.97 -9.30 -29.42
C ASN A 6 13.34 -8.09 -28.71
N ALA A 7 12.03 -7.91 -28.85
CA ALA A 7 11.29 -6.74 -28.32
C ALA A 7 10.40 -7.08 -27.12
N GLN A 8 10.70 -8.14 -26.37
CA GLN A 8 9.85 -8.59 -25.25
C GLN A 8 10.37 -8.23 -23.86
N ASN A 9 11.54 -7.59 -23.72
CA ASN A 9 12.25 -7.66 -22.43
C ASN A 9 12.48 -6.36 -21.67
N GLU A 10 11.85 -5.25 -22.05
CA GLU A 10 12.04 -3.97 -21.35
C GLU A 10 10.71 -3.25 -21.10
N LEU A 11 9.70 -3.98 -20.60
CA LEU A 11 8.60 -3.29 -19.93
C LEU A 11 9.20 -2.57 -18.71
N PRO A 12 8.98 -1.25 -18.54
CA PRO A 12 9.54 -0.51 -17.43
C PRO A 12 9.09 -1.15 -16.12
N ILE A 13 10.05 -1.66 -15.35
CA ILE A 13 9.79 -2.16 -13.99
C ILE A 13 9.52 -0.94 -13.13
N ALA A 14 8.24 -0.69 -12.84
CA ALA A 14 7.85 0.33 -11.87
C ALA A 14 8.40 -0.09 -10.50
N LYS A 15 9.24 0.76 -9.92
CA LYS A 15 9.66 0.62 -8.53
C LYS A 15 8.57 1.24 -7.68
N ASN A 16 7.89 0.44 -6.87
CA ASN A 16 6.98 0.98 -5.86
C ASN A 16 7.83 1.58 -4.74
N GLU A 17 7.61 2.85 -4.43
CA GLU A 17 8.20 3.54 -3.28
C GLU A 17 7.27 3.39 -2.09
N ASP A 18 7.83 3.27 -0.89
CA ASP A 18 7.05 3.19 0.34
C ASP A 18 6.34 4.53 0.58
N VAL A 19 5.03 4.47 0.81
CA VAL A 19 4.20 5.65 1.04
C VAL A 19 3.92 5.77 2.52
N GLU A 20 4.41 6.85 3.11
CA GLU A 20 4.21 7.19 4.52
C GLU A 20 2.90 7.96 4.73
N PHE A 21 2.30 7.79 5.91
CA PHE A 21 1.10 8.53 6.29
C PHE A 21 1.42 10.02 6.47
N SER A 22 0.62 10.89 5.84
CA SER A 22 0.72 12.35 6.00
C SER A 22 -0.57 12.91 6.59
N SER A 23 -0.49 13.39 7.83
CA SER A 23 -1.64 13.96 8.55
C SER A 23 -2.12 15.29 7.99
N GLU A 24 -1.25 16.04 7.29
CA GLU A 24 -1.60 17.32 6.66
C GLU A 24 -2.40 17.14 5.37
N LEU A 25 -2.24 15.99 4.72
CA LEU A 25 -2.99 15.62 3.51
C LEU A 25 -4.21 14.74 3.81
N ALA A 26 -4.24 14.13 4.99
CA ALA A 26 -5.34 13.30 5.44
C ALA A 26 -6.59 14.14 5.68
N ASP A 27 -7.71 13.70 5.13
CA ASP A 27 -9.00 14.30 5.43
C ASP A 27 -9.63 13.71 6.71
N ALA A 28 -10.84 14.15 7.03
CA ALA A 28 -11.54 13.69 8.21
C ALA A 28 -11.89 12.19 8.15
N GLU A 29 -12.14 11.67 6.95
CA GLU A 29 -12.50 10.27 6.74
C GLU A 29 -11.26 9.37 6.87
N ASP A 30 -10.11 9.79 6.33
CA ASP A 30 -8.82 9.12 6.50
C ASP A 30 -8.45 8.97 7.98
N MET A 31 -8.62 10.05 8.74
CA MET A 31 -8.34 10.06 10.18
C MET A 31 -9.32 9.17 10.97
N GLU A 32 -10.58 9.10 10.56
CA GLU A 32 -11.55 8.20 11.20
C GLU A 32 -11.25 6.73 10.88
N ALA A 33 -10.85 6.43 9.65
CA ALA A 33 -10.46 5.10 9.24
C ALA A 33 -9.28 4.58 10.08
N ASN A 34 -8.24 5.41 10.28
CA ASN A 34 -7.10 5.06 11.13
C ASN A 34 -7.52 4.74 12.57
N ARG A 35 -8.36 5.58 13.19
CA ARG A 35 -8.86 5.33 14.55
C ARG A 35 -9.67 4.04 14.65
N ARG A 36 -10.48 3.73 13.63
CA ARG A 36 -11.27 2.50 13.59
C ARG A 36 -10.37 1.27 13.48
N ALA A 37 -9.31 1.34 12.68
CA ALA A 37 -8.32 0.28 12.53
C ALA A 37 -7.57 0.02 13.85
N GLU A 38 -7.00 1.05 14.47
CA GLU A 38 -6.31 0.96 15.77
C GLU A 38 -7.20 0.34 16.86
N ALA A 39 -8.47 0.75 16.92
CA ALA A 39 -9.43 0.20 17.88
C ALA A 39 -9.76 -1.27 17.61
N ALA A 40 -9.76 -1.72 16.35
CA ALA A 40 -9.97 -3.12 16.00
C ALA A 40 -8.76 -3.98 16.36
N ASP A 41 -7.56 -3.49 16.08
CA ASP A 41 -6.31 -4.18 16.43
C ASP A 41 -6.18 -4.32 17.95
N SER A 42 -6.44 -3.24 18.70
CA SER A 42 -6.47 -3.28 20.17
C SER A 42 -7.47 -4.29 20.74
N ARG A 43 -8.60 -4.51 20.06
CA ARG A 43 -9.56 -5.57 20.46
C ARG A 43 -8.97 -6.95 20.20
N GLN A 44 -8.42 -7.16 19.00
CA GLN A 44 -7.80 -8.45 18.63
C GLN A 44 -6.62 -8.81 19.52
N GLU A 45 -5.78 -7.85 19.90
CA GLU A 45 -4.64 -8.10 20.80
C GLU A 45 -5.13 -8.51 22.20
N LYS A 46 -6.18 -7.88 22.71
CA LYS A 46 -6.81 -8.27 23.98
C LYS A 46 -7.45 -9.65 23.93
N ASP A 47 -8.05 -10.01 22.81
CA ASP A 47 -8.70 -11.31 22.62
C ASP A 47 -7.70 -12.45 22.32
N ARG A 48 -6.46 -12.12 21.93
CA ARG A 48 -5.36 -13.09 21.71
C ARG A 48 -4.50 -13.37 22.95
N GLY A 49 -4.75 -12.66 24.07
CA GLY A 49 -4.02 -12.79 25.33
C GLY A 49 -4.51 -13.91 26.24
#